data_AF-U5EVR6-F1
#
_entry.id   AF-U5EVR6-F1
#
_cell.length_a   1.000
_cell.length_b   1.000
_cell.length_c   1.000
_cell.angle_alpha   90.00
_cell.angle_beta   90.00
_cell.angle_gamma   90.00
#
_symmetry.space_group_name_H-M   'P 1'
#
loop_
_entity.id
_entity.type
_entity.pdbx_description
1 polymer ?
#
loop_
_entity_poly.entity_id
_entity_poly.type
_entity_poly.pdbx_seq_one_letter_code
_entity_poly.pdbx_strand_id
1 'polypeptide(L)'
;MITIRYLRILTPTFKQILIQNKHLSPAIISSSKVRPIENFTIPIRNYAKGKDKKKDKSKGKVHVNEEQLKSVINLDGLKTQMEKSLNQMRDDFIKNLSLRSTSGSIESLPVSFDGAEHELQELGQIVRKNPKTIVINMISFPQAIPQVLEAIKKSGMNLNPQQDGTTLFIPVPKVTKEHRENLSKNAKTLFLKCRDTIKDVQNGFIKKVKNQKDISDDLNHQVQAQITALADGYIREAEKVLDTKQAELLGGKD
;
A
#
# COMPACT_ATOMS: atom_id res chain seq x y z
N MET A 1 14.25 -49.08 47.69
CA MET A 1 14.04 -49.57 46.31
C MET A 1 14.09 -48.44 45.31
N ILE A 2 15.16 -48.43 44.51
CA ILE A 2 15.14 -48.27 43.03
C ILE A 2 14.82 -46.86 42.48
N THR A 3 15.85 -46.00 42.35
CA THR A 3 16.60 -45.63 41.12
C THR A 3 15.98 -44.52 40.27
N ILE A 4 16.62 -43.35 40.38
CA ILE A 4 16.59 -42.25 39.41
C ILE A 4 17.42 -42.70 38.19
N ARG A 5 16.78 -42.84 37.03
CA ARG A 5 17.42 -42.89 35.71
C ARG A 5 16.44 -42.30 34.70
N TYR A 6 16.80 -41.19 34.09
CA TYR A 6 16.74 -40.94 32.64
C TYR A 6 16.99 -39.45 32.38
N LEU A 7 18.27 -39.06 32.37
CA LEU A 7 18.73 -37.91 31.59
C LEU A 7 20.16 -38.21 31.12
N ARG A 8 20.27 -38.89 29.99
CA ARG A 8 21.58 -39.19 29.36
C ARG A 8 21.39 -39.49 27.87
N ILE A 9 21.32 -38.45 27.04
CA ILE A 9 21.94 -38.43 25.70
C ILE A 9 22.33 -36.97 25.42
N LEU A 10 23.60 -36.63 25.65
CA LEU A 10 24.30 -35.52 25.00
C LEU A 10 25.70 -36.06 24.69
N THR A 11 26.04 -36.04 23.41
CA THR A 11 27.18 -36.75 22.81
C THR A 11 28.51 -36.01 23.04
N PRO A 12 29.65 -36.73 23.15
CA PRO A 12 30.95 -36.16 23.49
C PRO A 12 31.83 -36.02 22.23
N THR A 13 31.80 -34.89 21.55
CA THR A 13 32.67 -34.66 20.37
C THR A 13 33.30 -33.27 20.30
N PHE A 14 33.34 -32.50 21.40
CA PHE A 14 33.90 -31.13 21.36
C PHE A 14 35.08 -30.85 22.31
N LYS A 15 35.72 -31.89 22.87
CA LYS A 15 36.78 -31.71 23.88
C LYS A 15 38.15 -32.34 23.56
N GLN A 16 38.43 -32.58 22.27
CA GLN A 16 39.65 -33.28 21.83
C GLN A 16 40.56 -32.48 20.87
N ILE A 17 40.50 -31.14 20.86
CA ILE A 17 41.47 -30.29 20.12
C ILE A 17 41.99 -29.18 21.04
N LEU A 18 42.65 -29.55 22.14
CA LEU A 18 43.39 -28.58 22.97
C LEU A 18 44.51 -29.20 23.81
N ILE A 19 44.96 -30.41 23.46
CA ILE A 19 46.06 -31.08 24.17
C ILE A 19 46.87 -31.87 23.14
N GLN A 20 47.72 -31.20 22.37
CA GLN A 20 48.89 -31.78 21.70
C GLN A 20 49.72 -30.59 21.17
N ASN A 21 50.70 -30.15 21.97
CA ASN A 21 51.98 -29.57 21.55
C ASN A 21 52.66 -28.88 22.75
N LYS A 22 53.11 -29.72 23.69
CA LYS A 22 54.19 -29.41 24.61
C LYS A 22 55.34 -30.37 24.28
N HIS A 23 56.34 -29.89 23.55
CA HIS A 23 57.69 -30.45 23.59
C HIS A 23 58.72 -29.31 23.60
N LEU A 24 59.63 -29.41 24.55
CA LEU A 24 60.74 -28.50 24.88
C LEU A 24 61.80 -28.48 23.76
N SER A 25 62.52 -27.38 23.53
CA SER A 25 63.82 -27.12 24.19
C SER A 25 64.27 -25.64 24.09
N PRO A 26 65.10 -25.14 25.03
CA PRO A 26 65.62 -23.77 25.06
C PRO A 26 67.06 -23.69 24.54
N ALA A 27 67.39 -22.73 23.67
CA ALA A 27 68.75 -22.20 23.52
C ALA A 27 68.81 -21.02 22.53
N ILE A 28 69.81 -20.17 22.74
CA ILE A 28 70.34 -19.08 21.90
C ILE A 28 69.69 -17.71 22.14
N ILE A 29 70.18 -17.07 23.20
CA ILE A 29 70.33 -15.62 23.27
C ILE A 29 71.38 -15.24 22.21
N SER A 30 71.00 -14.42 21.22
CA SER A 30 71.95 -13.64 20.43
C SER A 30 71.42 -12.22 20.29
N SER A 31 72.23 -11.29 20.78
CA SER A 31 71.96 -9.86 20.86
C SER A 31 71.81 -9.27 19.46
N SER A 32 70.64 -8.72 19.14
CA SER A 32 70.52 -7.68 18.13
C SER A 32 69.58 -6.59 18.63
N LYS A 33 70.11 -5.37 18.65
CA LYS A 33 69.49 -4.15 19.15
C LYS A 33 68.39 -3.72 18.18
N VAL A 34 67.14 -4.09 18.44
CA VAL A 34 65.99 -3.56 17.69
C VAL A 34 65.46 -2.32 18.43
N ARG A 35 65.49 -1.18 17.74
CA ARG A 35 65.01 0.12 18.26
C ARG A 35 63.53 0.04 18.63
N PRO A 36 63.08 0.74 19.69
CA PRO A 36 61.66 0.83 19.98
C PRO A 36 60.96 1.51 18.78
N ILE A 37 59.93 0.86 18.28
CA ILE A 37 59.04 1.40 17.25
C ILE A 37 58.30 2.56 17.91
N GLU A 38 58.51 3.78 17.41
CA GLU A 38 57.72 4.93 17.82
C GLU A 38 56.24 4.61 17.60
N ASN A 39 55.44 4.76 18.65
CA ASN A 39 54.00 4.59 18.59
C ASN A 39 53.43 5.59 17.58
N PHE A 40 53.12 5.12 16.38
CA PHE A 40 52.32 5.85 15.42
C PHE A 40 50.90 6.00 16.00
N THR A 41 50.68 7.03 16.81
CA THR A 41 49.34 7.43 17.21
C THR A 41 48.62 7.93 15.96
N ILE A 42 47.79 7.07 15.37
CA ILE A 42 46.83 7.49 14.35
C ILE A 42 45.88 8.47 15.05
N PRO A 43 45.80 9.75 14.62
CA PRO A 43 44.84 10.67 15.20
C PRO A 43 43.43 10.21 14.79
N ILE A 44 42.70 9.63 15.74
CA ILE A 44 41.27 9.37 15.59
C ILE A 44 40.59 10.74 15.49
N ARG A 45 40.14 11.11 14.30
CA ARG A 45 39.27 12.28 14.10
C ARG A 45 37.92 11.98 14.76
N ASN A 46 37.76 12.41 16.00
CA ASN A 46 36.46 12.48 16.64
C ASN A 46 35.68 13.62 15.97
N TYR A 47 34.77 13.26 15.06
CA TYR A 47 33.79 14.21 14.55
C TYR A 47 32.93 14.67 15.73
N ALA A 48 32.93 15.98 15.99
CA ALA A 48 31.99 16.58 16.92
C ALA A 48 30.57 16.23 16.45
N LYS A 49 29.79 15.53 17.28
CA LYS A 49 28.35 15.40 17.07
C LYS A 49 27.77 16.81 17.10
N GLY A 50 27.57 17.38 15.92
CA GLY A 50 26.76 18.57 15.74
C GLY A 50 25.43 18.33 16.42
N LYS A 51 25.05 19.26 17.30
CA LYS A 51 23.74 19.28 17.91
C LYS A 51 22.73 19.42 16.76
N ASP A 52 22.07 18.32 16.38
CA ASP A 52 20.94 18.32 15.45
C ASP A 52 19.80 19.13 16.07
N LYS A 53 19.90 20.46 15.99
CA LYS A 53 18.72 21.31 16.02
C LYS A 53 18.01 21.07 14.69
N LYS A 54 17.27 19.96 14.62
CA LYS A 54 16.13 19.85 13.71
C LYS A 54 15.12 20.90 14.17
N LYS A 55 15.39 22.15 13.82
CA LYS A 55 14.44 23.24 13.89
C LYS A 55 13.45 22.88 12.79
N ASP A 56 12.43 22.11 13.14
CA ASP A 56 11.19 22.07 12.38
C ASP A 56 10.73 23.52 12.34
N LYS A 57 11.17 24.24 11.29
CA LYS A 57 10.52 25.47 10.88
C LYS A 57 9.13 24.99 10.53
N SER A 58 8.19 25.08 11.48
CA SER A 58 6.77 25.02 11.17
C SER A 58 6.60 26.06 10.08
N LYS A 59 6.51 25.64 8.82
CA LYS A 59 6.20 26.53 7.70
C LYS A 59 4.97 27.28 8.18
N GLY A 60 5.10 28.60 8.38
CA GLY A 60 3.99 29.43 8.83
C GLY A 60 2.78 29.07 7.99
N LYS A 61 1.64 28.84 8.64
CA LYS A 61 0.40 28.45 7.97
C LYS A 61 0.11 29.53 6.93
N VAL A 62 0.43 29.25 5.67
CA VAL A 62 0.26 30.22 4.58
C VAL A 62 -1.23 30.44 4.45
N HIS A 63 -1.69 31.66 4.71
CA HIS A 63 -3.08 32.01 4.49
C HIS A 63 -3.30 32.09 2.98
N VAL A 64 -4.15 31.23 2.46
CA VAL A 64 -4.54 31.26 1.04
C VAL A 64 -5.47 32.44 0.85
N ASN A 65 -5.05 33.43 0.07
CA ASN A 65 -5.88 34.57 -0.28
C ASN A 65 -6.43 34.36 -1.70
N GLU A 66 -7.68 33.92 -1.79
CA GLU A 66 -8.27 33.49 -3.06
C GLU A 66 -8.36 34.61 -4.10
N GLU A 67 -8.55 35.85 -3.69
CA GLU A 67 -8.66 37.01 -4.59
C GLU A 67 -7.32 37.29 -5.28
N GLN A 68 -6.22 37.21 -4.54
CA GLN A 68 -4.86 37.38 -5.08
C GLN A 68 -4.44 36.23 -6.00
N LEU A 69 -4.91 35.01 -5.74
CA LEU A 69 -4.69 33.87 -6.63
C LEU A 69 -5.45 34.02 -7.95
N LYS A 70 -6.72 34.44 -7.89
CA LYS A 70 -7.57 34.59 -9.08
C LYS A 70 -7.05 35.65 -10.05
N SER A 71 -6.39 36.70 -9.57
CA SER A 71 -5.84 37.74 -10.45
C SER A 71 -4.60 37.28 -11.23
N VAL A 72 -3.86 36.30 -10.72
CA VAL A 72 -2.60 35.83 -11.30
C VAL A 72 -2.76 34.52 -12.08
N ILE A 73 -3.58 33.59 -11.58
CA ILE A 73 -3.80 32.29 -12.18
C ILE A 73 -5.28 31.98 -12.36
N ASN A 74 -5.57 31.05 -13.28
CA ASN A 74 -6.86 30.38 -13.33
C ASN A 74 -7.02 29.44 -12.13
N LEU A 75 -7.53 29.98 -11.02
CA LEU A 75 -7.77 29.25 -9.77
C LEU A 75 -8.81 28.13 -9.95
N ASP A 76 -9.85 28.37 -10.75
CA ASP A 76 -10.93 27.41 -10.96
C ASP A 76 -10.42 26.18 -11.72
N GLY A 77 -9.56 26.39 -12.72
CA GLY A 77 -8.87 25.32 -13.43
C GLY A 77 -7.94 24.50 -12.52
N LEU A 78 -7.22 25.16 -11.60
CA LEU A 78 -6.38 24.48 -10.61
C LEU A 78 -7.25 23.61 -9.68
N LYS A 79 -8.30 24.19 -9.06
CA LYS A 79 -9.20 23.47 -8.15
C LYS A 79 -9.88 22.28 -8.85
N THR A 80 -10.39 22.49 -10.07
CA THR A 80 -11.06 21.45 -10.86
C THR A 80 -10.12 20.27 -11.18
N GLN A 81 -8.85 20.55 -11.55
CA GLN A 81 -7.89 19.48 -11.83
C GLN A 81 -7.52 18.68 -10.57
N MET A 82 -7.33 19.36 -9.44
CA MET A 82 -7.04 18.68 -8.16
C MET A 82 -8.22 17.84 -7.69
N GLU A 83 -9.43 18.38 -7.77
CA GLU A 83 -10.66 17.68 -7.42
C GLU A 83 -10.90 16.47 -8.34
N LYS A 84 -10.64 16.61 -9.64
CA LYS A 84 -10.69 15.49 -10.58
C LYS A 84 -9.74 14.35 -10.17
N SER A 85 -8.50 14.66 -9.79
CA SER A 85 -7.55 13.63 -9.31
C SER A 85 -8.05 12.93 -8.06
N LEU A 86 -8.72 13.66 -7.17
CA LEU A 86 -9.26 13.11 -5.93
C LEU A 86 -10.50 12.24 -6.19
N ASN A 87 -11.38 12.67 -7.09
CA ASN A 87 -12.54 11.88 -7.52
C ASN A 87 -12.13 10.60 -8.26
N GLN A 88 -11.12 10.67 -9.13
CA GLN A 88 -10.54 9.48 -9.77
C GLN A 88 -10.01 8.48 -8.73
N MET A 89 -9.32 8.96 -7.68
CA MET A 89 -8.87 8.09 -6.59
C MET A 89 -10.04 7.44 -5.85
N ARG A 90 -11.13 8.16 -5.61
CA ARG A 90 -12.35 7.61 -4.99
C ARG A 90 -12.98 6.52 -5.87
N ASP A 91 -13.09 6.76 -7.17
CA ASP A 91 -13.62 5.79 -8.13
C ASP A 91 -12.74 4.53 -8.19
N ASP A 92 -11.42 4.71 -8.21
CA ASP A 92 -10.46 3.61 -8.19
C ASP A 92 -10.56 2.78 -6.90
N PHE A 93 -10.84 3.42 -5.76
CA PHE A 93 -11.09 2.71 -4.50
C PHE A 93 -12.38 1.88 -4.56
N ILE A 94 -13.46 2.42 -5.13
CA ILE A 94 -14.72 1.68 -5.28
C ILE A 94 -14.53 0.45 -6.18
N LYS A 95 -13.81 0.62 -7.30
CA LYS A 95 -13.60 -0.46 -8.28
C LYS A 95 -12.63 -1.54 -7.81
N ASN A 96 -11.50 -1.15 -7.21
CA ASN A 96 -10.39 -2.08 -6.98
C ASN A 96 -10.27 -2.57 -5.53
N LEU A 97 -10.89 -1.88 -4.55
CA LEU A 97 -10.67 -2.12 -3.12
C LEU A 97 -11.91 -2.66 -2.40
N SER A 98 -12.72 -3.47 -3.09
CA SER A 98 -13.85 -4.13 -2.44
C SER A 98 -13.40 -5.38 -1.66
N LEU A 99 -13.72 -5.44 -0.36
CA LEU A 99 -13.49 -6.63 0.49
C LEU A 99 -14.41 -7.80 0.17
N ARG A 100 -15.53 -7.52 -0.48
CA ARG A 100 -16.59 -8.47 -0.74
C ARG A 100 -16.89 -8.34 -2.22
N SER A 101 -16.91 -9.44 -2.97
CA SER A 101 -17.67 -9.49 -4.21
C SER A 101 -19.08 -9.07 -3.82
N THR A 102 -19.44 -7.81 -4.08
CA THR A 102 -20.78 -7.32 -3.78
C THR A 102 -21.72 -8.22 -4.56
N SER A 103 -22.89 -8.55 -4.01
CA SER A 103 -23.87 -9.33 -4.79
C SER A 103 -24.11 -8.65 -6.13
N GLY A 104 -24.07 -7.31 -6.17
CA GLY A 104 -24.02 -6.48 -7.36
C GLY A 104 -23.00 -6.88 -8.43
N SER A 105 -21.77 -7.28 -8.09
CA SER A 105 -20.79 -7.75 -9.09
C SER A 105 -21.17 -9.09 -9.74
N ILE A 106 -21.93 -9.92 -9.03
CA ILE A 106 -22.45 -11.18 -9.56
C ILE A 106 -23.75 -10.91 -10.34
N GLU A 107 -24.58 -9.98 -9.86
CA GLU A 107 -25.83 -9.54 -10.51
C GLU A 107 -25.55 -8.94 -11.90
N SER A 108 -24.56 -8.05 -12.02
CA SER A 108 -24.16 -7.41 -13.28
C SER A 108 -23.19 -8.26 -14.12
N LEU A 109 -23.05 -9.56 -13.83
CA LEU A 109 -22.14 -10.43 -14.59
C LEU A 109 -22.75 -10.67 -15.98
N PRO A 110 -22.04 -10.32 -17.07
CA PRO A 110 -22.52 -10.62 -18.41
C PRO A 110 -22.45 -12.13 -18.69
N VAL A 111 -23.53 -12.66 -19.24
CA VAL A 111 -23.69 -14.06 -19.62
C VAL A 111 -24.21 -14.10 -21.05
N SER A 112 -23.45 -14.72 -21.94
CA SER A 112 -23.93 -14.97 -23.31
C SER A 112 -24.90 -16.14 -23.30
N PHE A 113 -26.17 -15.88 -23.61
CA PHE A 113 -27.22 -16.88 -23.70
C PHE A 113 -28.07 -16.60 -24.96
N ASP A 114 -28.33 -17.66 -25.74
CA ASP A 114 -29.16 -17.60 -26.96
C ASP A 114 -28.71 -16.54 -28.00
N GLY A 115 -27.39 -16.35 -28.14
CA GLY A 115 -26.81 -15.42 -29.13
C GLY A 115 -26.81 -13.95 -28.72
N ALA A 116 -27.33 -13.61 -27.53
CA ALA A 116 -27.28 -12.29 -26.93
C ALA A 116 -26.52 -12.29 -25.59
N GLU A 117 -26.07 -11.12 -25.16
CA GLU A 117 -25.43 -10.92 -23.86
C GLU A 117 -26.48 -10.39 -22.88
N HIS A 118 -26.66 -11.10 -21.77
CA HIS A 118 -27.62 -10.80 -20.72
C HIS A 118 -26.93 -10.63 -19.38
N GLU A 119 -27.47 -9.81 -18.49
CA GLU A 119 -26.99 -9.77 -17.11
C GLU A 119 -27.53 -10.97 -16.33
N LEU A 120 -26.73 -11.48 -15.38
CA LEU A 120 -27.14 -12.63 -14.59
C LEU A 120 -28.43 -12.38 -13.80
N GLN A 121 -28.69 -11.13 -13.40
CA GLN A 121 -29.92 -10.73 -12.74
C GLN A 121 -31.18 -10.93 -13.62
N GLU A 122 -31.05 -10.87 -14.94
CA GLU A 122 -32.17 -11.08 -15.88
C GLU A 122 -32.50 -12.56 -16.06
N LEU A 123 -31.48 -13.41 -15.97
CA LEU A 123 -31.60 -14.85 -16.20
C LEU A 123 -32.04 -15.62 -14.94
N GLY A 124 -31.85 -15.05 -13.75
CA GLY A 124 -32.21 -15.72 -12.50
C GLY A 124 -32.30 -14.81 -11.28
N GLN A 125 -32.99 -15.31 -10.25
CA GLN A 125 -33.14 -14.59 -8.99
C GLN A 125 -31.93 -14.85 -8.09
N ILE A 126 -31.22 -13.78 -7.73
CA ILE A 126 -30.05 -13.85 -6.84
C ILE A 126 -30.48 -13.52 -5.41
N VAL A 127 -30.27 -14.47 -4.49
CA VAL A 127 -30.65 -14.35 -3.08
C VAL A 127 -29.46 -14.66 -2.20
N ARG A 128 -29.17 -13.77 -1.26
CA ARG A 128 -28.09 -13.99 -0.30
C ARG A 128 -28.60 -14.75 0.92
N LYS A 129 -28.43 -16.08 0.93
CA LYS A 129 -28.85 -16.94 2.05
C LYS A 129 -28.02 -16.70 3.31
N ASN A 130 -26.70 -16.62 3.19
CA ASN A 130 -25.77 -16.41 4.31
C ASN A 130 -24.61 -15.49 3.88
N PRO A 131 -23.85 -14.88 4.82
CA PRO A 131 -22.68 -14.06 4.47
C PRO A 131 -21.58 -14.80 3.69
N LYS A 132 -21.63 -16.14 3.67
CA LYS A 132 -20.69 -17.06 3.01
C LYS A 132 -21.30 -17.75 1.79
N THR A 133 -22.59 -17.58 1.50
CA THR A 133 -23.28 -18.34 0.45
C THR A 133 -24.31 -17.48 -0.24
N ILE A 134 -24.15 -17.35 -1.55
CA ILE A 134 -25.14 -16.74 -2.45
C ILE A 134 -25.87 -17.87 -3.16
N VAL A 135 -27.17 -17.71 -3.35
CA VAL A 135 -28.03 -18.68 -4.02
C VAL A 135 -28.57 -18.01 -5.27
N ILE A 136 -28.47 -18.66 -6.42
CA ILE A 136 -29.05 -18.19 -7.68
C ILE A 136 -30.11 -19.20 -8.10
N ASN A 137 -31.35 -18.75 -8.22
CA ASN A 137 -32.47 -19.56 -8.67
C ASN A 137 -32.70 -19.30 -10.16
N MET A 138 -32.46 -20.32 -10.98
CA MET A 138 -32.56 -20.26 -12.45
C MET A 138 -33.83 -20.96 -12.96
N ILE A 139 -34.92 -20.94 -12.18
CA ILE A 139 -36.17 -21.66 -12.51
C ILE A 139 -36.75 -21.20 -13.86
N SER A 140 -36.62 -19.91 -14.18
CA SER A 140 -37.10 -19.32 -15.43
C SER A 140 -36.33 -19.79 -16.66
N PHE A 141 -35.02 -20.01 -16.52
CA PHE A 141 -34.11 -20.34 -17.62
C PHE A 141 -33.11 -21.45 -17.23
N PRO A 142 -33.58 -22.69 -17.01
CA PRO A 142 -32.72 -23.80 -16.61
C PRO A 142 -31.68 -24.15 -17.68
N GLN A 143 -31.98 -23.91 -18.95
CA GLN A 143 -31.06 -24.12 -20.08
C GLN A 143 -29.86 -23.14 -20.10
N ALA A 144 -29.92 -22.02 -19.37
CA ALA A 144 -28.84 -21.04 -19.29
C ALA A 144 -27.80 -21.38 -18.20
N ILE A 145 -28.06 -22.39 -17.36
CA ILE A 145 -27.19 -22.78 -16.25
C ILE A 145 -25.73 -23.06 -16.68
N PRO A 146 -25.45 -23.80 -17.78
CA PRO A 146 -24.09 -24.06 -18.21
C PRO A 146 -23.31 -22.78 -18.54
N GLN A 147 -23.94 -21.83 -19.22
CA GLN A 147 -23.35 -20.55 -19.62
C GLN A 147 -23.08 -19.68 -18.39
N VAL A 148 -24.00 -19.68 -17.41
CA VAL A 148 -23.81 -18.99 -16.12
C VAL A 148 -22.62 -19.56 -15.35
N LEU A 149 -22.50 -20.90 -15.26
CA LEU A 149 -21.38 -21.56 -14.58
C LEU A 149 -20.04 -21.19 -15.22
N GLU A 150 -20.00 -21.13 -16.55
CA GLU A 150 -18.80 -20.74 -17.30
C GLU A 150 -18.48 -19.24 -17.10
N ALA A 151 -19.48 -18.36 -17.15
CA ALA A 151 -19.31 -16.93 -16.90
C ALA A 151 -18.77 -16.66 -15.49
N ILE A 152 -19.31 -17.33 -14.47
CA ILE A 152 -18.82 -17.19 -13.08
C ILE A 152 -17.35 -17.63 -12.98
N LYS A 153 -16.95 -18.71 -13.65
CA LYS A 153 -15.55 -19.17 -13.66
C LYS A 153 -14.63 -18.19 -14.40
N LYS A 154 -15.09 -17.61 -15.52
CA LYS A 154 -14.34 -16.62 -16.31
C LYS A 154 -14.24 -15.24 -15.65
N SER A 155 -15.17 -14.91 -14.74
CA SER A 155 -15.24 -13.61 -14.07
C SER A 155 -14.00 -13.22 -13.24
N GLY A 156 -13.09 -14.17 -12.98
CA GLY A 156 -11.89 -13.93 -12.17
C GLY A 156 -12.18 -13.81 -10.67
N MET A 157 -13.42 -14.02 -10.23
CA MET A 157 -13.82 -13.94 -8.82
C MET A 157 -13.38 -15.18 -8.00
N ASN A 158 -12.79 -16.20 -8.62
CA ASN A 158 -12.34 -17.44 -7.99
C ASN A 158 -13.43 -18.11 -7.13
N LEU A 159 -14.68 -18.06 -7.61
CA LEU A 159 -15.84 -18.68 -6.96
C LEU A 159 -16.04 -20.08 -7.52
N ASN A 160 -16.48 -21.02 -6.67
CA ASN A 160 -16.77 -22.39 -7.08
C ASN A 160 -18.27 -22.70 -6.95
N PRO A 161 -19.10 -22.39 -7.96
CA PRO A 161 -20.54 -22.65 -7.92
C PRO A 161 -20.84 -24.15 -7.86
N GLN A 162 -21.80 -24.54 -7.01
CA GLN A 162 -22.35 -25.89 -6.92
C GLN A 162 -23.79 -25.88 -7.44
N GLN A 163 -24.11 -26.76 -8.37
CA GLN A 163 -25.44 -26.89 -8.93
C GLN A 163 -26.26 -27.93 -8.15
N ASP A 164 -27.50 -27.59 -7.84
CA ASP A 164 -28.53 -28.48 -7.30
C ASP A 164 -29.85 -28.26 -8.08
N GLY A 165 -30.12 -29.12 -9.06
CA GLY A 165 -31.24 -28.97 -9.98
C GLY A 165 -31.19 -27.63 -10.72
N THR A 166 -32.17 -26.76 -10.43
CA THR A 166 -32.33 -25.41 -11.00
C THR A 166 -31.73 -24.29 -10.12
N THR A 167 -31.08 -24.65 -9.01
CA THR A 167 -30.51 -23.70 -8.06
C THR A 167 -28.99 -23.83 -8.01
N LEU A 168 -28.28 -22.69 -7.99
CA LEU A 168 -26.82 -22.62 -7.88
C LEU A 168 -26.43 -22.06 -6.51
N PHE A 169 -25.59 -22.79 -5.80
CA PHE A 169 -24.98 -22.37 -4.54
C PHE A 169 -23.56 -21.88 -4.80
N ILE A 170 -23.32 -20.60 -4.51
CA ILE A 170 -22.02 -19.96 -4.68
C ILE A 170 -21.41 -19.72 -3.29
N PRO A 171 -20.49 -20.59 -2.84
CA PRO A 171 -19.72 -20.35 -1.63
C PRO A 171 -18.77 -19.17 -1.88
N VAL A 172 -18.90 -18.12 -1.08
CA VAL A 172 -18.01 -16.97 -1.07
C VAL A 172 -16.83 -17.30 -0.14
N PRO A 173 -15.58 -17.36 -0.65
CA PRO A 173 -14.41 -17.59 0.17
C PRO A 173 -14.31 -16.56 1.30
N LYS A 174 -13.75 -16.98 2.44
CA LYS A 174 -13.41 -16.02 3.49
C LYS A 174 -12.26 -15.15 2.98
N VAL A 175 -12.39 -13.83 3.08
CA VAL A 175 -11.25 -12.93 2.91
C VAL A 175 -10.20 -13.21 3.97
N THR A 176 -9.05 -13.74 3.53
CA THR A 176 -7.91 -14.01 4.40
C THR A 176 -7.28 -12.70 4.88
N LYS A 177 -6.53 -12.75 5.98
CA LYS A 177 -5.78 -11.59 6.48
C LYS A 177 -4.80 -11.07 5.42
N GLU A 178 -4.13 -11.98 4.73
CA GLU A 178 -3.21 -11.65 3.63
C GLU A 178 -3.91 -10.89 2.50
N HIS A 179 -5.12 -11.30 2.11
CA HIS A 179 -5.89 -10.58 1.08
C HIS A 179 -6.25 -9.16 1.53
N ARG A 180 -6.66 -8.99 2.79
CA ARG A 180 -6.93 -7.65 3.37
C ARG A 180 -5.68 -6.77 3.39
N GLU A 181 -4.53 -7.33 3.76
CA GLU A 181 -3.24 -6.64 3.74
C GLU A 181 -2.83 -6.24 2.31
N ASN A 182 -3.06 -7.10 1.32
CA ASN A 182 -2.79 -6.81 -0.08
C ASN A 182 -3.70 -5.70 -0.63
N LEU A 183 -4.99 -5.71 -0.29
CA LEU A 183 -5.91 -4.60 -0.62
C LEU A 183 -5.47 -3.28 0.03
N SER A 184 -5.05 -3.31 1.30
CA SER A 184 -4.52 -2.13 2.00
C SER A 184 -3.25 -1.57 1.34
N LYS A 185 -2.35 -2.45 0.88
CA LYS A 185 -1.18 -2.05 0.08
C LYS A 185 -1.59 -1.43 -1.26
N ASN A 186 -2.58 -2.02 -1.95
CA ASN A 186 -3.08 -1.48 -3.20
C ASN A 186 -3.78 -0.12 -3.01
N ALA A 187 -4.47 0.10 -1.90
CA ALA A 187 -5.02 1.41 -1.55
C ALA A 187 -3.90 2.47 -1.48
N LYS A 188 -2.78 2.11 -0.86
CA LYS A 188 -1.62 2.99 -0.74
C LYS A 188 -0.98 3.29 -2.09
N THR A 189 -0.88 2.33 -3.00
CA THR A 189 -0.32 2.58 -4.34
C THR A 189 -1.21 3.52 -5.17
N LEU A 190 -2.53 3.37 -5.09
CA LEU A 190 -3.50 4.27 -5.72
C LEU A 190 -3.43 5.69 -5.13
N PHE A 191 -3.31 5.83 -3.81
CA PHE A 191 -3.08 7.12 -3.17
C PHE A 191 -1.78 7.78 -3.66
N LEU A 192 -0.67 7.03 -3.77
CA LEU A 192 0.59 7.57 -4.27
C LEU A 192 0.45 8.12 -5.69
N LYS A 193 -0.27 7.42 -6.58
CA LYS A 193 -0.58 7.91 -7.93
C LYS A 193 -1.38 9.22 -7.90
N CYS A 194 -2.40 9.31 -7.04
CA CYS A 194 -3.20 10.53 -6.87
C CYS A 194 -2.32 11.69 -6.37
N ARG A 195 -1.49 11.45 -5.34
CA ARG A 195 -0.55 12.43 -4.80
C ARG A 195 0.43 12.93 -5.87
N ASP A 196 1.00 12.02 -6.65
CA ASP A 196 1.96 12.37 -7.69
C ASP A 196 1.27 13.20 -8.79
N THR A 197 0.04 12.84 -9.18
CA THR A 197 -0.79 13.63 -10.11
C THR A 197 -1.07 15.05 -9.58
N ILE A 198 -1.42 15.17 -8.30
CA ILE A 198 -1.59 16.47 -7.63
C ILE A 198 -0.30 17.28 -7.65
N LYS A 199 0.86 16.65 -7.40
CA LYS A 199 2.17 17.32 -7.48
C LYS A 199 2.50 17.75 -8.90
N ASP A 200 2.14 16.98 -9.91
CA ASP A 200 2.34 17.34 -11.32
C ASP A 200 1.50 18.54 -11.73
N VAL A 201 0.22 18.58 -11.33
CA VAL A 201 -0.65 19.75 -11.52
C VAL A 201 -0.05 20.96 -10.81
N GLN A 202 0.33 20.82 -9.54
CA GLN A 202 0.97 21.87 -8.75
C GLN A 202 2.20 22.46 -9.47
N ASN A 203 3.11 21.58 -9.92
CA ASN A 203 4.33 21.96 -10.64
C ASN A 203 4.02 22.64 -11.98
N GLY A 204 2.99 22.18 -12.70
CA GLY A 204 2.53 22.78 -13.94
C GLY A 204 2.05 24.22 -13.75
N PHE A 205 1.25 24.49 -12.71
CA PHE A 205 0.80 25.85 -12.41
C PHE A 205 1.93 26.74 -11.89
N ILE A 206 2.81 26.24 -11.02
CA ILE A 206 3.99 26.99 -10.56
C ILE A 206 4.89 27.41 -11.73
N LYS A 207 5.11 26.54 -12.72
CA LYS A 207 5.88 26.89 -13.93
C LYS A 207 5.21 28.01 -14.73
N LYS A 208 3.87 28.01 -14.84
CA LYS A 208 3.13 29.09 -15.53
C LYS A 208 3.31 30.44 -14.85
N VAL A 209 3.22 30.48 -13.51
CA VAL A 209 3.43 31.72 -12.72
C VAL A 209 4.86 32.23 -12.87
N LYS A 210 5.86 31.34 -12.87
CA LYS A 210 7.26 31.72 -13.07
C LYS A 210 7.56 32.32 -14.46
N ASN A 211 6.80 31.92 -15.47
CA ASN A 211 7.00 32.39 -16.85
C ASN A 211 6.25 33.71 -17.16
N GLN A 212 5.37 34.18 -16.27
CA GLN A 212 4.72 35.48 -16.41
C GLN A 212 5.71 36.60 -16.07
N LYS A 213 5.91 37.52 -17.02
CA LYS A 213 6.88 38.63 -16.90
C LYS A 213 6.32 39.87 -16.21
N ASP A 214 5.00 39.96 -16.05
CA ASP A 214 4.29 41.16 -15.60
C ASP A 214 4.03 41.18 -14.08
N ILE A 215 4.72 40.35 -13.31
CA ILE A 215 4.45 40.12 -11.89
C ILE A 215 5.72 40.39 -11.08
N SER A 216 5.58 41.13 -9.98
CA SER A 216 6.66 41.33 -9.00
C SER A 216 7.15 40.00 -8.42
N ASP A 217 8.45 39.90 -8.16
CA ASP A 217 9.09 38.69 -7.62
C ASP A 217 8.50 38.27 -6.26
N ASP A 218 8.16 39.24 -5.41
CA ASP A 218 7.49 38.98 -4.12
C ASP A 218 6.10 38.36 -4.32
N LEU A 219 5.29 38.93 -5.23
CA LEU A 219 3.97 38.38 -5.56
C LEU A 219 4.08 36.98 -6.18
N ASN A 220 5.10 36.73 -7.00
CA ASN A 220 5.38 35.41 -7.57
C ASN A 220 5.66 34.38 -6.46
N HIS A 221 6.53 34.71 -5.51
CA HIS A 221 6.84 33.87 -4.36
C HIS A 221 5.61 33.61 -3.47
N GLN A 222 4.79 34.62 -3.23
CA GLN A 222 3.54 34.48 -2.47
C GLN A 222 2.56 33.54 -3.17
N VAL A 223 2.31 33.71 -4.47
CA VAL A 223 1.40 32.85 -5.24
C VAL A 223 1.90 31.40 -5.27
N GLN A 224 3.20 31.17 -5.44
CA GLN A 224 3.79 29.81 -5.37
C GLN A 224 3.55 29.15 -4.01
N ALA A 225 3.70 29.91 -2.92
CA ALA A 225 3.43 29.42 -1.57
C ALA A 225 1.95 29.06 -1.37
N GLN A 226 1.04 29.89 -1.90
CA GLN A 226 -0.40 29.63 -1.82
C GLN A 226 -0.85 28.44 -2.66
N ILE A 227 -0.34 28.26 -3.89
CA ILE A 227 -0.58 27.06 -4.73
C ILE A 227 -0.13 25.81 -3.98
N THR A 228 1.03 25.87 -3.32
CA THR A 228 1.56 24.76 -2.53
C THR A 228 0.67 24.44 -1.33
N ALA A 229 0.19 25.47 -0.62
CA ALA A 229 -0.71 25.29 0.51
C ALA A 229 -2.06 24.66 0.09
N LEU A 230 -2.60 25.06 -1.07
CA LEU A 230 -3.79 24.45 -1.66
C LEU A 230 -3.56 22.98 -2.00
N ALA A 231 -2.48 22.66 -2.71
CA ALA A 231 -2.15 21.28 -3.08
C ALA A 231 -1.93 20.39 -1.85
N ASP A 232 -1.23 20.89 -0.82
CA ASP A 232 -1.05 20.16 0.44
C ASP A 232 -2.38 19.95 1.19
N GLY A 233 -3.36 20.82 1.00
CA GLY A 233 -4.75 20.63 1.48
C GLY A 233 -5.43 19.43 0.84
N TYR A 234 -5.40 19.33 -0.49
CA TYR A 234 -5.96 18.20 -1.23
C TYR A 234 -5.24 16.88 -0.93
N ILE A 235 -3.91 16.91 -0.75
CA ILE A 235 -3.15 15.71 -0.36
C ILE A 235 -3.60 15.23 1.02
N ARG A 236 -3.80 16.12 1.98
CA ARG A 236 -4.32 15.74 3.32
C ARG A 236 -5.73 15.19 3.26
N GLU A 237 -6.58 15.72 2.40
CA GLU A 237 -7.92 15.15 2.18
C GLU A 237 -7.80 13.73 1.60
N ALA A 238 -6.94 13.54 0.60
CA ALA A 238 -6.68 12.22 0.04
C ALA A 238 -6.10 11.23 1.08
N GLU A 239 -5.21 11.68 1.98
CA GLU A 239 -4.70 10.89 3.11
C GLU A 239 -5.82 10.45 4.05
N LYS A 240 -6.75 11.35 4.41
CA LYS A 240 -7.92 10.99 5.25
C LYS A 240 -8.79 9.93 4.60
N VAL A 241 -9.02 10.04 3.29
CA VAL A 241 -9.80 9.05 2.53
C VAL A 241 -9.06 7.70 2.51
N LEU A 242 -7.74 7.71 2.32
CA LEU A 242 -6.91 6.51 2.40
C LEU A 242 -7.01 5.86 3.78
N ASP A 243 -6.81 6.61 4.86
CA ASP A 243 -6.81 6.09 6.23
C ASP A 243 -8.15 5.46 6.58
N THR A 244 -9.24 6.15 6.21
CA THR A 244 -10.62 5.64 6.39
C THR A 244 -10.80 4.32 5.65
N LYS A 245 -10.35 4.25 4.39
CA LYS A 245 -10.48 3.02 3.59
C LYS A 245 -9.58 1.90 4.11
N GLN A 246 -8.35 2.19 4.53
CA GLN A 246 -7.45 1.19 5.10
C GLN A 246 -7.98 0.62 6.41
N ALA A 247 -8.59 1.46 7.26
CA ALA A 247 -9.27 1.01 8.46
C ALA A 247 -10.43 0.06 8.11
N GLU A 248 -11.29 0.41 7.15
CA GLU A 248 -12.36 -0.47 6.67
C GLU A 248 -11.81 -1.82 6.17
N LEU A 249 -10.76 -1.80 5.34
CA LEU A 249 -10.14 -2.99 4.76
C LEU A 249 -9.57 -3.95 5.80
N LEU A 250 -8.91 -3.40 6.83
CA LEU A 250 -8.28 -4.20 7.88
C LEU A 250 -9.27 -4.66 8.96
N GLY A 251 -10.52 -4.21 8.92
CA GLY A 251 -11.55 -4.56 9.89
C GLY A 251 -11.55 -3.64 11.10
N GLY A 252 -11.52 -2.33 10.87
CA GLY A 252 -11.83 -1.32 11.87
C GLY A 252 -13.09 -1.74 12.63
N LYS A 253 -12.94 -1.88 13.95
CA LYS A 253 -14.03 -2.18 14.86
C LYS A 253 -15.10 -1.10 14.71
N ASP A 254 -16.25 -1.49 14.18
CA ASP A 254 -17.53 -1.04 14.75
C ASP A 254 -17.88 -2.00 15.90
#